data_AF-A0A938INY8-F1
#
_entry.id   AF-A0A938INY8-F1
#
_cell.length_a   1.000
_cell.length_b   1.000
_cell.length_c   1.000
_cell.angle_alpha   90.00
_cell.angle_beta   90.00
_cell.angle_gamma   90.00
#
_symmetry.space_group_name_H-M   'P 1'
#
loop_
_entity.id
_entity.type
_entity.pdbx_description
1 polymer ?
#
loop_
_entity_poly.entity_id
_entity_poly.type
_entity_poly.pdbx_seq_one_letter_code
_entity_poly.pdbx_strand_id
1 'polypeptide(L)'
;MTPQPQPGNADPRAEQVARMVAFFRAGQADALESAWMEFLEDPAVSLADLGPVLGEVASQKNARVMESLLWLLLSVWGEQRGPDAALDAARQVAHLLPDTAALRDEVAGLCRAVHAGAPGIDTLLEMTVLRRDLAPAAALAAMDRLLALPPGTFVADSRRRSPGRVVGVETARKVLAVSFGQADRAYDALSVDALEVLAPDDFRALAVFDQARLEALARDDPAELVRLALRAYGPRLGMKDLKARLAPAVPADAWSKWWSAARAFVKRSPVIDVSEGPQPEFFLRHRAVAYEDTVRERYEAAAGLEEKLLVALGYLGEAGHNPQAEAAALGSFAADMAKWADASGGRSPAERLAAVVVLGEIRRHLGDQPCGTAGLPGRGDAASAVPTAGQAGRATSEPVSAASGAAAADDLLAAAPADLGPWAAAVRSDDLAGRVLAFIKERLPERWPGVFAAAMPAASMETCERIAGDLAAAGRLDLVAAAAAVCLRRPAPCLAALAWLWRNAAAEKFAPALGDLSRASMTVRLFQAINEVAMQDMPDRARKLELLGQARRTILHKEFAVLRDFL
;
A
#
# COMPACT_ATOMS: atom_id res chain seq x y z
N MET A 1 -68.45 -25.69 1.29
CA MET A 1 -68.20 -25.37 -0.14
C MET A 1 -66.78 -24.87 -0.26
N THR A 2 -65.86 -25.81 -0.44
CA THR A 2 -64.46 -25.52 -0.79
C THR A 2 -64.46 -25.13 -2.27
N PRO A 3 -63.86 -24.00 -2.68
CA PRO A 3 -63.79 -23.67 -4.09
C PRO A 3 -62.88 -24.69 -4.78
N GLN A 4 -63.43 -25.43 -5.75
CA GLN A 4 -62.66 -26.24 -6.68
C GLN A 4 -61.72 -25.31 -7.49
N PRO A 5 -60.46 -25.71 -7.73
CA PRO A 5 -59.60 -25.00 -8.65
C PRO A 5 -60.13 -25.17 -10.09
N GLN A 6 -60.31 -24.07 -10.81
CA GLN A 6 -60.68 -24.08 -12.22
C GLN A 6 -59.56 -24.73 -13.05
N PRO A 7 -59.87 -25.62 -14.01
CA PRO A 7 -58.90 -26.14 -14.98
C PRO A 7 -58.84 -25.14 -16.15
N GLY A 8 -57.78 -24.36 -16.26
CA GLY A 8 -57.66 -23.43 -17.38
C GLY A 8 -56.79 -22.22 -17.09
N ASN A 9 -55.49 -22.47 -16.87
CA ASN A 9 -54.46 -21.49 -17.20
C ASN A 9 -53.14 -22.24 -17.39
N ALA A 10 -53.14 -23.20 -18.32
CA ALA A 10 -51.89 -23.78 -18.78
C ALA A 10 -51.19 -22.69 -19.61
N ASP A 11 -49.93 -22.43 -19.29
CA ASP A 11 -49.11 -21.51 -20.07
C ASP A 11 -49.10 -22.01 -21.53
N PRO A 12 -49.56 -21.20 -22.51
CA PRO A 12 -49.66 -21.63 -23.91
C PRO A 12 -48.31 -22.10 -24.46
N ARG A 13 -47.20 -21.59 -23.92
CA ARG A 13 -45.85 -22.05 -24.28
C ARG A 13 -45.54 -23.45 -23.73
N ALA A 14 -46.00 -23.75 -22.51
CA ALA A 14 -45.84 -25.08 -21.92
C ALA A 14 -46.63 -26.15 -22.70
N GLU A 15 -47.81 -25.79 -23.23
CA GLU A 15 -48.59 -26.67 -24.11
C GLU A 15 -47.88 -26.93 -25.45
N GLN A 16 -47.29 -25.89 -26.06
CA GLN A 16 -46.50 -26.04 -27.29
C GLN A 16 -45.26 -26.91 -27.08
N VAL A 17 -44.54 -26.72 -25.96
CA VAL A 17 -43.39 -27.56 -25.58
C VAL A 17 -43.81 -29.01 -25.37
N ALA A 18 -44.92 -29.26 -24.66
CA ALA A 18 -45.44 -30.61 -24.47
C ALA A 18 -45.84 -31.28 -25.79
N ARG A 19 -46.43 -30.51 -26.72
CA ARG A 19 -46.77 -30.97 -28.07
C ARG A 19 -45.53 -31.39 -28.87
N MET A 20 -44.47 -30.58 -28.83
CA MET A 20 -43.18 -30.91 -29.48
C MET A 20 -42.57 -32.19 -28.91
N VAL A 21 -42.53 -32.34 -27.58
CA VAL A 21 -42.06 -33.57 -26.93
C VAL A 21 -42.90 -34.79 -27.34
N ALA A 22 -44.22 -34.64 -27.48
CA ALA A 22 -45.09 -35.71 -27.95
C ALA A 22 -44.80 -36.12 -29.41
N PHE A 23 -44.58 -35.16 -30.31
CA PHE A 23 -44.17 -35.44 -31.70
C PHE A 23 -42.84 -36.19 -31.76
N PHE A 24 -41.86 -35.79 -30.95
CA PHE A 24 -40.59 -36.51 -30.86
C PHE A 24 -40.78 -37.96 -30.41
N ARG A 25 -41.53 -38.21 -29.34
CA ARG A 25 -41.80 -39.57 -28.81
C ARG A 25 -42.59 -40.43 -29.79
N ALA A 26 -43.42 -39.83 -30.62
CA ALA A 26 -44.17 -40.51 -31.68
C ALA A 26 -43.32 -40.78 -32.95
N GLY A 27 -42.05 -40.34 -33.00
CA GLY A 27 -41.17 -40.48 -34.17
C GLY A 27 -41.54 -39.56 -35.34
N GLN A 28 -42.35 -38.53 -35.10
CA GLN A 28 -42.83 -37.59 -36.12
C GLN A 28 -41.86 -36.41 -36.27
N ALA A 29 -40.69 -36.65 -36.89
CA ALA A 29 -39.64 -35.65 -37.04
C ALA A 29 -40.10 -34.38 -37.81
N ASP A 30 -40.82 -34.54 -38.93
CA ASP A 30 -41.26 -33.40 -39.75
C ASP A 30 -42.27 -32.50 -39.00
N ALA A 31 -43.16 -33.11 -38.21
CA ALA A 31 -44.12 -32.38 -37.38
C ALA A 31 -43.44 -31.66 -36.22
N LEU A 32 -42.40 -32.28 -35.64
CA LEU A 32 -41.55 -31.66 -34.62
C LEU A 32 -40.79 -30.45 -35.19
N GLU A 33 -40.13 -30.58 -36.34
CA GLU A 33 -39.40 -29.47 -36.99
C GLU A 33 -40.33 -28.31 -37.34
N SER A 34 -41.54 -28.61 -37.85
CA SER A 34 -42.55 -27.60 -38.16
C SER A 34 -43.01 -26.85 -36.90
N ALA A 35 -43.32 -27.57 -35.82
CA ALA A 35 -43.72 -26.97 -34.55
C ALA A 35 -42.56 -26.21 -33.88
N TRP A 36 -41.32 -26.66 -34.08
CA TRP A 36 -40.12 -25.99 -33.60
C TRP A 36 -39.91 -24.65 -34.30
N MET A 37 -40.03 -24.60 -35.63
CA MET A 37 -39.93 -23.34 -36.37
C MET A 37 -41.01 -22.33 -35.95
N GLU A 38 -42.28 -22.75 -35.87
CA GLU A 38 -43.38 -21.92 -35.38
C GLU A 38 -43.08 -21.35 -33.98
N PHE A 39 -42.45 -22.15 -33.11
CA PHE A 39 -42.07 -21.72 -31.78
C PHE A 39 -40.91 -20.71 -31.80
N LEU A 40 -39.94 -20.87 -32.69
CA LEU A 40 -38.79 -19.96 -32.82
C LEU A 40 -39.15 -18.61 -33.45
N GLU A 41 -40.26 -18.52 -34.20
CA GLU A 41 -40.77 -17.26 -34.76
C GLU A 41 -41.21 -16.25 -33.69
N ASP A 42 -41.55 -16.69 -32.48
CA ASP A 42 -41.85 -15.78 -31.37
C ASP A 42 -40.55 -15.15 -30.82
N PRO A 43 -40.33 -13.82 -30.98
CA PRO A 43 -39.14 -13.15 -30.50
C PRO A 43 -38.99 -13.19 -28.96
N ALA A 44 -40.06 -13.47 -28.23
CA ALA A 44 -40.05 -13.58 -26.77
C ALA A 44 -39.67 -14.99 -26.25
N VAL A 45 -39.34 -15.94 -27.15
CA VAL A 45 -38.82 -17.26 -26.78
C VAL A 45 -37.34 -17.18 -26.42
N SER A 46 -37.00 -17.76 -25.27
CA SER A 46 -35.65 -17.86 -24.73
C SER A 46 -35.10 -19.28 -24.83
N LEU A 47 -33.79 -19.45 -24.64
CA LEU A 47 -33.17 -20.79 -24.59
C LEU A 47 -33.71 -21.66 -23.44
N ALA A 48 -34.16 -21.04 -22.35
CA ALA A 48 -34.74 -21.76 -21.22
C ALA A 48 -36.04 -22.47 -21.61
N ASP A 49 -36.84 -21.83 -22.48
CA ASP A 49 -38.11 -22.39 -22.98
C ASP A 49 -37.88 -23.59 -23.90
N LEU A 50 -36.75 -23.62 -24.60
CA LEU A 50 -36.33 -24.69 -25.51
C LEU A 50 -35.69 -25.89 -24.77
N GLY A 51 -35.18 -25.66 -23.57
CA GLY A 51 -34.46 -26.64 -22.75
C GLY A 51 -35.17 -27.99 -22.58
N PRO A 52 -36.48 -28.06 -22.29
CA PRO A 52 -37.19 -29.33 -22.13
C PRO A 52 -37.20 -30.19 -23.40
N VAL A 53 -37.37 -29.59 -24.58
CA VAL A 53 -37.36 -30.31 -25.87
C VAL A 53 -35.96 -30.82 -26.17
N LEU A 54 -34.95 -29.94 -26.07
CA LEU A 54 -33.55 -30.30 -26.31
C LEU A 54 -33.07 -31.38 -25.33
N GLY A 55 -33.47 -31.28 -24.05
CA GLY A 55 -33.16 -32.28 -23.03
C GLY A 55 -33.78 -33.65 -23.33
N GLU A 56 -35.02 -33.70 -23.79
CA GLU A 56 -35.68 -34.94 -24.21
C GLU A 56 -34.94 -35.57 -25.41
N VAL A 57 -34.63 -34.78 -26.45
CA VAL A 57 -33.91 -35.29 -27.64
C VAL A 57 -32.50 -35.77 -27.28
N ALA A 58 -31.79 -35.04 -26.41
CA ALA A 58 -30.48 -35.41 -25.92
C ALA A 58 -30.50 -36.72 -25.12
N SER A 59 -31.53 -36.95 -24.29
CA SER A 59 -31.68 -38.17 -23.48
C SER A 59 -31.74 -39.46 -24.32
N GLN A 60 -32.30 -39.36 -25.53
CA GLN A 60 -32.43 -40.48 -26.48
C GLN A 60 -31.24 -40.59 -27.44
N LYS A 61 -30.23 -39.72 -27.32
CA LYS A 61 -29.02 -39.67 -28.18
C LYS A 61 -29.34 -39.61 -29.68
N ASN A 62 -30.45 -38.97 -30.06
CA ASN A 62 -30.88 -38.86 -31.45
C ASN A 62 -30.16 -37.68 -32.13
N ALA A 63 -28.93 -37.93 -32.59
CA ALA A 63 -28.07 -36.89 -33.18
C ALA A 63 -28.65 -36.26 -34.45
N ARG A 64 -29.42 -37.01 -35.24
CA ARG A 64 -30.04 -36.49 -36.48
C ARG A 64 -31.09 -35.42 -36.17
N VAL A 65 -32.02 -35.72 -35.25
CA VAL A 65 -33.06 -34.76 -34.86
C VAL A 65 -32.44 -33.57 -34.12
N MET A 66 -31.46 -33.83 -33.24
CA MET A 66 -30.74 -32.75 -32.56
C MET A 66 -30.03 -31.81 -33.55
N GLU A 67 -29.42 -32.35 -34.61
CA GLU A 67 -28.80 -31.55 -35.66
C GLU A 67 -29.82 -30.62 -36.31
N SER A 68 -30.95 -31.16 -36.80
CA SER A 68 -32.01 -30.37 -37.43
C SER A 68 -32.50 -29.24 -36.52
N LEU A 69 -32.82 -29.54 -35.26
CA LEU A 69 -33.38 -28.56 -34.32
C LEU A 69 -32.39 -27.44 -33.99
N LEU A 70 -31.12 -27.81 -33.74
CA LEU A 70 -30.09 -26.81 -33.43
C LEU A 70 -29.72 -26.00 -34.67
N TRP A 71 -29.69 -26.60 -35.86
CA TRP A 71 -29.42 -25.86 -37.09
C TRP A 71 -30.54 -24.84 -37.36
N LEU A 72 -31.82 -25.25 -37.25
CA LEU A 72 -32.97 -24.35 -37.37
C LEU A 72 -32.93 -23.24 -36.32
N LEU A 73 -32.60 -23.56 -35.07
CA LEU A 73 -32.45 -22.57 -34.00
C LEU A 73 -31.42 -21.50 -34.36
N LEU A 74 -30.23 -21.93 -34.78
CA LEU A 74 -29.13 -21.02 -35.08
C LEU A 74 -29.41 -20.19 -36.33
N SER A 75 -29.98 -20.78 -37.37
CA SER A 75 -30.36 -20.09 -38.61
C SER A 75 -31.46 -19.05 -38.37
N VAL A 76 -32.58 -19.45 -37.75
CA VAL A 76 -33.72 -18.55 -37.48
C VAL A 76 -33.32 -17.39 -36.57
N TRP A 77 -32.59 -17.67 -35.48
CA TRP A 77 -32.14 -16.61 -34.59
C TRP A 77 -31.05 -15.75 -35.22
N GLY A 78 -30.20 -16.31 -36.09
CA GLY A 78 -29.21 -15.57 -36.84
C GLY A 78 -29.86 -14.52 -37.75
N GLU A 79 -30.94 -14.88 -38.42
CA GLU A 79 -31.71 -13.98 -39.29
C GLU A 79 -32.53 -12.95 -38.50
N GLN A 80 -33.24 -13.38 -37.45
CA GLN A 80 -34.16 -12.50 -36.71
C GLN A 80 -33.46 -11.59 -35.69
N ARG A 81 -32.45 -12.12 -34.99
CA ARG A 81 -31.79 -11.48 -33.83
C ARG A 81 -30.37 -11.05 -34.13
N GLY A 82 -29.82 -11.47 -35.28
CA GLY A 82 -28.46 -11.19 -35.70
C GLY A 82 -27.47 -12.31 -35.32
N PRO A 83 -26.29 -12.31 -35.95
CA PRO A 83 -25.30 -13.38 -35.82
C PRO A 83 -24.70 -13.48 -34.41
N ASP A 84 -24.57 -12.36 -33.69
CA ASP A 84 -24.09 -12.33 -32.29
C ASP A 84 -24.98 -13.14 -31.35
N ALA A 85 -26.30 -12.89 -31.42
CA ALA A 85 -27.27 -13.57 -30.57
C ALA A 85 -27.35 -15.09 -30.86
N ALA A 86 -27.25 -15.47 -32.14
CA ALA A 86 -27.20 -16.87 -32.54
C ALA A 86 -25.90 -17.55 -32.09
N LEU A 87 -24.75 -16.88 -32.20
CA LEU A 87 -23.48 -17.42 -31.73
C LEU A 87 -23.47 -17.59 -30.21
N ASP A 88 -24.03 -16.64 -29.46
CA ASP A 88 -24.21 -16.77 -28.01
C ASP A 88 -25.14 -17.92 -27.64
N ALA A 89 -26.16 -18.17 -28.46
CA ALA A 89 -27.01 -19.34 -28.29
C ALA A 89 -26.23 -20.65 -28.53
N ALA A 90 -25.43 -20.70 -29.60
CA ALA A 90 -24.55 -21.84 -29.90
C ALA A 90 -23.58 -22.12 -28.74
N ARG A 91 -23.00 -21.09 -28.11
CA ARG A 91 -22.13 -21.22 -26.93
C ARG A 91 -22.87 -21.85 -25.74
N GLN A 92 -24.09 -21.40 -25.46
CA GLN A 92 -24.89 -21.90 -24.33
C GLN A 92 -25.30 -23.37 -24.50
N VAL A 93 -25.65 -23.77 -25.72
CA VAL A 93 -26.03 -25.15 -26.05
C VAL A 93 -24.86 -26.01 -26.56
N ALA A 94 -23.61 -25.54 -26.44
CA ALA A 94 -22.47 -26.17 -27.11
C ALA A 94 -22.22 -27.64 -26.70
N HIS A 95 -22.61 -27.99 -25.47
CA HIS A 95 -22.52 -29.35 -24.94
C HIS A 95 -23.54 -30.32 -25.56
N LEU A 96 -24.57 -29.81 -26.22
CA LEU A 96 -25.61 -30.58 -26.92
C LEU A 96 -25.36 -30.69 -28.43
N LEU A 97 -24.46 -29.87 -28.99
CA LEU A 97 -24.16 -29.84 -30.43
C LEU A 97 -23.62 -31.19 -30.92
N PRO A 98 -24.30 -31.87 -31.86
CA PRO A 98 -23.74 -32.99 -32.60
C PRO A 98 -22.46 -32.59 -33.35
N ASP A 99 -21.50 -33.52 -33.42
CA ASP A 99 -20.31 -33.33 -34.26
C ASP A 99 -20.63 -33.64 -35.74
N THR A 100 -21.24 -32.68 -36.43
CA THR A 100 -21.61 -32.82 -37.84
C THR A 100 -21.14 -31.64 -38.68
N ALA A 101 -20.98 -31.85 -39.99
CA ALA A 101 -20.41 -30.82 -40.86
C ALA A 101 -21.36 -29.62 -40.98
N ALA A 102 -22.66 -29.88 -41.16
CA ALA A 102 -23.68 -28.84 -41.29
C ALA A 102 -23.69 -27.86 -40.10
N LEU A 103 -23.69 -28.37 -38.87
CA LEU A 103 -23.66 -27.51 -37.68
C LEU A 103 -22.33 -26.78 -37.49
N ARG A 104 -21.20 -27.41 -37.83
CA ARG A 104 -19.90 -26.73 -37.76
C ARG A 104 -19.80 -25.61 -38.77
N ASP A 105 -20.31 -25.83 -39.98
CA ASP A 105 -20.32 -24.81 -41.04
C ASP A 105 -21.26 -23.65 -40.66
N GLU A 106 -22.42 -23.95 -40.07
CA GLU A 106 -23.35 -22.94 -39.55
C GLU A 106 -22.70 -22.09 -38.45
N VAL A 107 -22.13 -22.74 -37.42
CA VAL A 107 -21.43 -22.06 -36.33
C VAL A 107 -20.21 -21.29 -36.84
N ALA A 108 -19.47 -21.83 -37.81
CA ALA A 108 -18.35 -21.13 -38.44
C ALA A 108 -18.81 -19.90 -39.24
N GLY A 109 -19.97 -19.98 -39.91
CA GLY A 109 -20.63 -18.86 -40.56
C GLY A 109 -20.96 -17.74 -39.58
N LEU A 110 -21.59 -18.08 -38.45
CA LEU A 110 -21.88 -17.15 -37.37
C LEU A 110 -20.60 -16.52 -36.78
N CYS A 111 -19.59 -17.33 -36.46
CA CYS A 111 -18.29 -16.83 -35.99
C CYS A 111 -17.64 -15.87 -36.99
N ARG A 112 -17.69 -16.18 -38.29
CA ARG A 112 -17.15 -15.32 -39.35
C ARG A 112 -17.90 -13.99 -39.43
N ALA A 113 -19.23 -14.02 -39.32
CA ALA A 113 -20.06 -12.81 -39.36
C ALA A 113 -19.79 -11.90 -38.14
N VAL A 114 -19.74 -12.47 -36.94
CA VAL A 114 -19.49 -11.73 -35.69
C VAL A 114 -18.06 -11.18 -35.63
N HIS A 115 -17.07 -11.97 -36.07
CA HIS A 115 -15.64 -11.63 -35.95
C HIS A 115 -15.01 -11.25 -37.29
N ALA A 116 -15.76 -10.63 -38.20
CA ALA A 116 -15.31 -10.28 -39.55
C ALA A 116 -14.04 -9.39 -39.57
N GLY A 117 -13.81 -8.59 -38.53
CA GLY A 117 -12.63 -7.75 -38.37
C GLY A 117 -11.40 -8.43 -37.76
N ALA A 118 -11.52 -9.70 -37.33
CA ALA A 118 -10.42 -10.41 -36.67
C ALA A 118 -9.34 -10.83 -37.68
N PRO A 119 -8.06 -10.51 -37.45
CA PRO A 119 -6.97 -10.95 -38.32
C PRO A 119 -6.90 -12.47 -38.43
N GLY A 120 -6.98 -13.00 -39.65
CA GLY A 120 -6.85 -14.45 -39.90
C GLY A 120 -8.07 -15.28 -39.47
N ILE A 121 -9.28 -14.69 -39.45
CA ILE A 121 -10.52 -15.37 -39.03
C ILE A 121 -10.74 -16.74 -39.69
N ASP A 122 -10.50 -16.87 -41.00
CA ASP A 122 -10.66 -18.16 -41.69
C ASP A 122 -9.64 -19.21 -41.20
N THR A 123 -8.41 -18.80 -40.91
CA THR A 123 -7.42 -19.69 -40.29
C THR A 123 -7.85 -20.10 -38.89
N LEU A 124 -8.37 -19.17 -38.09
CA LEU A 124 -8.88 -19.47 -36.75
C LEU A 124 -10.03 -20.49 -36.78
N LEU A 125 -10.95 -20.35 -37.73
CA LEU A 125 -12.04 -21.30 -37.94
C LEU A 125 -11.52 -22.70 -38.30
N GLU A 126 -10.54 -22.78 -39.21
CA GLU A 126 -9.90 -24.05 -39.58
C GLU A 126 -9.13 -24.70 -38.41
N MET A 127 -8.53 -23.89 -37.54
CA MET A 127 -7.85 -24.35 -36.34
C MET A 127 -8.82 -24.89 -35.27
N THR A 128 -10.07 -24.43 -35.26
CA THR A 128 -11.02 -24.62 -34.16
C THR A 128 -12.35 -25.23 -34.60
N VAL A 129 -13.34 -24.40 -34.96
CA VAL A 129 -14.74 -24.79 -35.22
C VAL A 129 -14.85 -25.83 -36.34
N LEU A 130 -14.01 -25.74 -37.37
CA LEU A 130 -13.99 -26.69 -38.49
C LEU A 130 -13.12 -27.93 -38.22
N ARG A 131 -12.44 -28.00 -37.07
CA ARG A 131 -11.54 -29.08 -36.69
C ARG A 131 -12.33 -30.27 -36.10
N ARG A 132 -12.39 -31.38 -36.84
CA ARG A 132 -13.23 -32.55 -36.53
C ARG A 132 -12.76 -33.39 -35.33
N ASP A 133 -11.48 -33.30 -34.96
CA ASP A 133 -10.92 -33.98 -33.78
C ASP A 133 -11.18 -33.24 -32.46
N LEU A 134 -11.79 -32.06 -32.50
CA LEU A 134 -12.26 -31.31 -31.32
C LEU A 134 -13.76 -31.43 -31.17
N ALA A 135 -14.30 -31.77 -30.00
CA ALA A 135 -15.74 -31.67 -29.77
C ALA A 135 -16.23 -30.21 -29.99
N PRO A 136 -17.46 -29.96 -30.50
CA PRO A 136 -17.95 -28.62 -30.80
C PRO A 136 -17.82 -27.61 -29.65
N ALA A 137 -18.11 -28.03 -28.41
CA ALA A 137 -17.92 -27.20 -27.22
C ALA A 137 -16.45 -26.79 -26.99
N ALA A 138 -15.51 -27.73 -27.15
CA ALA A 138 -14.08 -27.45 -27.03
C ALA A 138 -13.58 -26.57 -28.18
N ALA A 139 -14.12 -26.76 -29.38
CA ALA A 139 -13.79 -25.95 -30.55
C ALA A 139 -14.22 -24.49 -30.37
N LEU A 140 -15.45 -24.25 -29.89
CA LEU A 140 -15.94 -22.90 -29.56
C LEU A 140 -15.12 -22.25 -28.44
N ALA A 141 -14.79 -22.99 -27.38
CA ALA A 141 -13.94 -22.47 -26.30
C ALA A 141 -12.52 -22.12 -26.78
N ALA A 142 -11.93 -22.94 -27.66
CA ALA A 142 -10.63 -22.66 -28.25
C ALA A 142 -10.67 -21.45 -29.20
N MET A 143 -11.77 -21.28 -29.94
CA MET A 143 -12.02 -20.11 -30.79
C MET A 143 -12.05 -18.83 -29.95
N ASP A 144 -12.83 -18.80 -28.88
CA ASP A 144 -12.93 -17.64 -27.98
C ASP A 144 -11.56 -17.30 -27.36
N ARG A 145 -10.76 -18.30 -26.99
CA ARG A 145 -9.39 -18.10 -26.48
C ARG A 145 -8.46 -17.48 -27.52
N LEU A 146 -8.48 -17.96 -28.76
CA LEU A 146 -7.63 -17.43 -29.82
C LEU A 146 -8.04 -16.00 -30.22
N LEU A 147 -9.33 -15.70 -30.24
CA LEU A 147 -9.85 -14.35 -30.49
C LEU A 147 -9.45 -13.36 -29.39
N ALA A 148 -9.33 -13.82 -28.14
CA ALA A 148 -8.82 -13.02 -27.02
C ALA A 148 -7.30 -12.77 -27.08
N LEU A 149 -6.60 -13.31 -28.10
CA LEU A 149 -5.15 -13.18 -28.30
C LEU A 149 -4.82 -12.45 -29.61
N PRO A 150 -5.19 -11.16 -29.77
CA PRO A 150 -4.77 -10.39 -30.92
C PRO A 150 -3.24 -10.17 -30.93
N PRO A 151 -2.65 -9.86 -32.10
CA PRO A 151 -1.24 -9.48 -32.20
C PRO A 151 -0.87 -8.37 -31.21
N GLY A 152 0.27 -8.52 -30.54
CA GLY A 152 0.78 -7.60 -29.53
C GLY A 152 0.37 -7.93 -28.09
N THR A 153 -0.61 -8.82 -27.87
CA THR A 153 -1.01 -9.25 -26.52
C THR A 153 0.15 -9.96 -25.81
N PHE A 154 0.37 -9.59 -24.54
CA PHE A 154 1.33 -10.29 -23.70
C PHE A 154 0.71 -11.55 -23.10
N VAL A 155 1.46 -12.63 -23.09
CA VAL A 155 1.05 -13.93 -22.56
C VAL A 155 2.16 -14.54 -21.70
N ALA A 156 1.81 -15.45 -20.80
CA ALA A 156 2.78 -16.31 -20.12
C ALA A 156 2.45 -17.78 -20.38
N ASP A 157 3.45 -18.58 -20.74
CA ASP A 157 3.28 -20.03 -20.80
C ASP A 157 3.39 -20.62 -19.39
N SER A 158 2.30 -21.19 -18.89
CA SER A 158 2.19 -21.82 -17.57
C SER A 158 3.28 -22.88 -17.30
N ARG A 159 3.77 -23.55 -18.34
CA ARG A 159 4.80 -24.60 -18.24
C ARG A 159 6.20 -24.04 -18.05
N ARG A 160 6.44 -22.79 -18.46
CA ARG A 160 7.77 -22.17 -18.52
C ARG A 160 7.91 -20.91 -17.69
N ARG A 161 6.79 -20.30 -17.29
CA ARG A 161 6.73 -19.05 -16.53
C ARG A 161 7.52 -17.91 -17.20
N SER A 162 7.59 -17.92 -18.52
CA SER A 162 8.27 -16.92 -19.33
C SER A 162 7.21 -16.07 -20.04
N PRO A 163 7.37 -14.73 -20.03
CA PRO A 163 6.48 -13.84 -20.76
C PRO A 163 6.78 -13.91 -22.26
N GLY A 164 5.73 -13.87 -23.06
CA GLY A 164 5.76 -13.83 -24.51
C GLY A 164 4.84 -12.73 -25.05
N ARG A 165 5.00 -12.41 -26.33
CA ARG A 165 4.16 -11.49 -27.08
C ARG A 165 3.59 -12.22 -28.29
N VAL A 166 2.27 -12.16 -28.44
CA VAL A 166 1.59 -12.72 -29.61
C VAL A 166 2.07 -11.97 -30.85
N VAL A 167 2.57 -12.71 -31.84
CA VAL A 167 2.94 -12.18 -33.15
C VAL A 167 1.70 -12.16 -34.05
N GLY A 168 0.89 -13.21 -33.98
CA GLY A 168 -0.34 -13.37 -34.75
C GLY A 168 -0.55 -14.81 -35.18
N VAL A 169 -1.53 -15.03 -36.06
CA VAL A 169 -1.84 -16.36 -36.59
C VAL A 169 -1.00 -16.61 -37.85
N GLU A 170 -0.23 -17.70 -37.87
CA GLU A 170 0.53 -18.17 -39.02
C GLU A 170 -0.35 -19.08 -39.89
N THR A 171 -0.91 -18.52 -40.98
CA THR A 171 -1.85 -19.21 -41.87
C THR A 171 -1.31 -20.51 -42.48
N ALA A 172 -0.04 -20.55 -42.87
CA ALA A 172 0.55 -21.73 -43.51
C ALA A 172 0.61 -22.95 -42.58
N ARG A 173 0.86 -22.71 -41.29
CA ARG A 173 0.98 -23.77 -40.28
C ARG A 173 -0.28 -23.97 -39.44
N LYS A 174 -1.25 -23.05 -39.54
CA LYS A 174 -2.49 -23.04 -38.74
C LYS A 174 -2.20 -23.05 -37.24
N VAL A 175 -1.33 -22.13 -36.82
CA VAL A 175 -0.89 -21.97 -35.43
C VAL A 175 -0.84 -20.50 -35.04
N LEU A 176 -1.05 -20.22 -33.77
CA LEU A 176 -0.76 -18.94 -33.15
C LEU A 176 0.75 -18.85 -32.87
N ALA A 177 1.42 -17.89 -33.50
CA ALA A 177 2.82 -17.60 -33.25
C ALA A 177 2.98 -16.65 -32.06
N VAL A 178 3.79 -17.05 -31.08
CA VAL A 178 4.11 -16.27 -29.88
C VAL A 178 5.62 -16.17 -29.75
N SER A 179 6.13 -14.95 -29.64
CA SER A 179 7.55 -14.69 -29.44
C SER A 179 7.86 -14.57 -27.96
N PHE A 180 8.87 -15.30 -27.47
CA PHE A 180 9.38 -15.22 -26.09
C PHE A 180 10.73 -14.49 -26.04
N GLY A 181 10.95 -13.54 -26.96
CA GLY A 181 12.20 -12.79 -27.10
C GLY A 181 13.26 -13.59 -27.86
N GLN A 182 13.85 -14.61 -27.24
CA GLN A 182 14.92 -15.41 -27.88
C GLN A 182 14.42 -16.62 -28.68
N ALA A 183 13.16 -17.01 -28.50
CA ALA A 183 12.58 -18.14 -29.20
C ALA A 183 11.11 -17.89 -29.51
N ASP A 184 10.72 -18.21 -30.74
CA ASP A 184 9.32 -18.20 -31.16
C ASP A 184 8.71 -19.60 -30.98
N ARG A 185 7.41 -19.62 -30.70
CA ARG A 185 6.64 -20.85 -30.48
C ARG A 185 5.31 -20.78 -31.20
N ALA A 186 4.84 -21.96 -31.57
CA ALA A 186 3.56 -22.17 -32.21
C ALA A 186 2.62 -22.86 -31.22
N TYR A 187 1.40 -22.33 -31.11
CA TYR A 187 0.31 -22.91 -30.33
C TYR A 187 -0.88 -23.18 -31.26
N ASP A 188 -1.45 -24.38 -31.18
CA ASP A 188 -2.69 -24.74 -31.86
C ASP A 188 -3.88 -24.65 -30.88
N ALA A 189 -5.08 -24.98 -31.37
CA ALA A 189 -6.30 -24.97 -30.56
C ALA A 189 -6.26 -25.89 -29.33
N LEU A 190 -5.43 -26.95 -29.32
CA LEU A 190 -5.28 -27.87 -28.19
C LEU A 190 -4.25 -27.40 -27.15
N SER A 191 -3.33 -26.52 -27.54
CA SER A 191 -2.22 -26.06 -26.70
C SER A 191 -2.34 -24.62 -26.25
N VAL A 192 -3.24 -23.83 -26.84
CA VAL A 192 -3.50 -22.43 -26.46
C VAL A 192 -3.88 -22.27 -24.98
N ASP A 193 -4.48 -23.29 -24.36
CA ASP A 193 -4.86 -23.32 -22.94
C ASP A 193 -3.68 -23.21 -21.98
N ALA A 194 -2.46 -23.48 -22.46
CA ALA A 194 -1.26 -23.29 -21.67
C ALA A 194 -0.88 -21.80 -21.49
N LEU A 195 -1.47 -20.90 -22.29
CA LEU A 195 -1.21 -19.47 -22.28
C LEU A 195 -2.13 -18.74 -21.30
N GLU A 196 -1.53 -17.97 -20.40
CA GLU A 196 -2.19 -17.00 -19.54
C GLU A 196 -2.05 -15.61 -20.16
N VAL A 197 -3.15 -14.87 -20.32
CA VAL A 197 -3.10 -13.48 -20.79
C VAL A 197 -2.53 -12.58 -19.70
N LEU A 198 -1.50 -11.81 -20.05
CA LEU A 198 -0.88 -10.84 -19.15
C LEU A 198 -1.44 -9.44 -19.41
N ALA A 199 -1.48 -8.62 -18.37
CA ALA A 199 -1.86 -7.24 -18.50
C ALA A 199 -0.85 -6.45 -19.37
N PRO A 200 -1.27 -5.40 -20.10
CA PRO A 200 -0.36 -4.57 -20.89
C PRO A 200 0.74 -3.85 -20.08
N ASP A 201 0.54 -3.75 -18.75
CA ASP A 201 1.47 -3.20 -17.77
C ASP A 201 2.17 -4.28 -16.93
N ASP A 202 2.06 -5.57 -17.28
CA ASP A 202 2.72 -6.65 -16.52
C ASP A 202 4.24 -6.48 -16.55
N PHE A 203 4.82 -6.36 -15.37
CA PHE A 203 6.26 -6.11 -15.20
C PHE A 203 7.12 -7.15 -15.93
N ARG A 204 6.73 -8.43 -15.92
CA ARG A 204 7.53 -9.51 -16.55
C ARG A 204 7.58 -9.30 -18.06
N ALA A 205 6.46 -8.94 -18.66
CA ALA A 205 6.37 -8.69 -20.09
C ALA A 205 7.17 -7.43 -20.49
N LEU A 206 7.02 -6.34 -19.74
CA LEU A 206 7.77 -5.11 -19.99
C LEU A 206 9.28 -5.33 -19.84
N ALA A 207 9.73 -6.13 -18.87
CA ALA A 207 11.15 -6.42 -18.68
C ALA A 207 11.80 -7.11 -19.90
N VAL A 208 11.03 -7.81 -20.73
CA VAL A 208 11.54 -8.50 -21.93
C VAL A 208 11.32 -7.69 -23.19
N PHE A 209 10.15 -7.04 -23.33
CA PHE A 209 9.73 -6.42 -24.59
C PHE A 209 9.79 -4.89 -24.60
N ASP A 210 9.87 -4.24 -23.43
CA ASP A 210 9.85 -2.78 -23.28
C ASP A 210 10.60 -2.31 -22.02
N GLN A 211 11.90 -2.55 -21.99
CA GLN A 211 12.76 -2.15 -20.88
C GLN A 211 12.79 -0.62 -20.69
N ALA A 212 12.75 0.13 -21.80
CA ALA A 212 12.78 1.59 -21.78
C ALA A 212 11.61 2.19 -20.99
N ARG A 213 10.41 1.60 -21.09
CA ARG A 213 9.26 2.02 -20.28
C ARG A 213 9.47 1.77 -18.79
N LEU A 214 10.09 0.65 -18.41
CA LEU A 214 10.42 0.41 -17.00
C LEU A 214 11.47 1.39 -16.47
N GLU A 215 12.47 1.74 -17.28
CA GLU A 215 13.47 2.75 -16.93
C GLU A 215 12.87 4.15 -16.82
N ALA A 216 11.87 4.49 -17.62
CA ALA A 216 11.09 5.72 -17.48
C ALA A 216 10.32 5.72 -16.15
N LEU A 217 9.59 4.64 -15.83
CA LEU A 217 8.92 4.49 -14.54
C LEU A 217 9.91 4.57 -13.37
N ALA A 218 11.09 3.97 -13.47
CA ALA A 218 12.12 4.07 -12.44
C ALA A 218 12.55 5.51 -12.14
N ARG A 219 12.51 6.40 -13.15
CA ARG A 219 12.87 7.82 -13.00
C ARG A 219 11.71 8.69 -12.56
N ASP A 220 10.55 8.49 -13.20
CA ASP A 220 9.41 9.42 -13.10
C ASP A 220 8.42 9.02 -12.01
N ASP A 221 8.19 7.72 -11.82
CA ASP A 221 7.31 7.18 -10.77
C ASP A 221 7.84 5.85 -10.17
N PRO A 222 8.80 5.94 -9.23
CA PRO A 222 9.37 4.78 -8.58
C PRO A 222 8.35 3.92 -7.81
N ALA A 223 7.26 4.53 -7.32
CA ALA A 223 6.22 3.83 -6.57
C ALA A 223 5.41 2.92 -7.50
N GLU A 224 5.06 3.42 -8.68
CA GLU A 224 4.38 2.64 -9.70
C GLU A 224 5.22 1.45 -10.18
N LEU A 225 6.53 1.65 -10.38
CA LEU A 225 7.44 0.55 -10.72
C LEU A 225 7.40 -0.58 -9.68
N VAL A 226 7.45 -0.25 -8.39
CA VAL A 226 7.35 -1.23 -7.30
C VAL A 226 5.98 -1.89 -7.26
N ARG A 227 4.90 -1.15 -7.52
CA ARG A 227 3.53 -1.69 -7.62
C ARG A 227 3.42 -2.75 -8.72
N LEU A 228 3.97 -2.48 -9.91
CA LEU A 228 3.97 -3.44 -11.02
C LEU A 228 4.74 -4.71 -10.66
N ALA A 229 5.89 -4.59 -9.99
CA ALA A 229 6.67 -5.74 -9.52
C ALA A 229 5.89 -6.59 -8.49
N LEU A 230 5.22 -5.95 -7.52
CA LEU A 230 4.37 -6.65 -6.55
C LEU A 230 3.18 -7.36 -7.24
N ARG A 231 2.53 -6.72 -8.22
CA ARG A 231 1.45 -7.38 -8.98
C ARG A 231 1.94 -8.61 -9.76
N ALA A 232 3.14 -8.54 -10.33
CA ALA A 232 3.65 -9.61 -11.19
C ALA A 232 4.27 -10.80 -10.41
N TYR A 233 4.87 -10.57 -9.24
CA TYR A 233 5.58 -11.61 -8.47
C TYR A 233 4.91 -11.99 -7.15
N GLY A 234 3.86 -11.29 -6.75
CA GLY A 234 3.06 -11.60 -5.57
C GLY A 234 2.89 -10.41 -4.63
N PRO A 235 1.81 -10.40 -3.83
CA PRO A 235 1.41 -9.23 -3.03
C PRO A 235 2.39 -8.86 -1.91
N ARG A 236 3.45 -9.65 -1.70
CA ARG A 236 4.49 -9.43 -0.69
C ARG A 236 5.87 -9.73 -1.28
N LEU A 237 6.81 -8.81 -1.13
CA LEU A 237 8.21 -9.00 -1.51
C LEU A 237 9.13 -8.43 -0.43
N GLY A 238 10.20 -9.15 -0.10
CA GLY A 238 11.28 -8.61 0.72
C GLY A 238 12.24 -7.73 -0.10
N MET A 239 13.01 -6.87 0.57
CA MET A 239 14.02 -5.99 -0.06
C MET A 239 14.95 -6.71 -1.05
N LYS A 240 15.46 -7.89 -0.69
CA LYS A 240 16.38 -8.67 -1.53
C LYS A 240 15.70 -9.13 -2.83
N ASP A 241 14.48 -9.62 -2.72
CA ASP A 241 13.71 -10.09 -3.87
C ASP A 241 13.28 -8.93 -4.74
N LEU A 242 12.82 -7.82 -4.14
CA LEU A 242 12.48 -6.61 -4.88
C LEU A 242 13.67 -6.11 -5.71
N LYS A 243 14.87 -6.00 -5.10
CA LYS A 243 16.10 -5.62 -5.81
C LYS A 243 16.39 -6.56 -6.98
N ALA A 244 16.26 -7.86 -6.77
CA ALA A 244 16.51 -8.85 -7.83
C ALA A 244 15.48 -8.74 -8.98
N ARG A 245 14.21 -8.47 -8.66
CA ARG A 245 13.15 -8.32 -9.67
C ARG A 245 13.25 -7.01 -10.45
N LEU A 246 13.66 -5.92 -9.81
CA LEU A 246 13.81 -4.61 -10.44
C LEU A 246 15.09 -4.44 -11.25
N ALA A 247 16.00 -5.42 -11.25
CA ALA A 247 17.25 -5.37 -12.00
C ALA A 247 17.12 -4.98 -13.50
N PRO A 248 16.06 -5.37 -14.24
CA PRO A 248 15.87 -4.91 -15.62
C PRO A 248 15.61 -3.41 -15.76
N ALA A 249 15.06 -2.76 -14.74
CA ALA A 249 14.74 -1.33 -14.74
C ALA A 249 15.80 -0.48 -14.03
N VAL A 250 16.43 -1.06 -13.01
CA VAL A 250 17.41 -0.40 -12.15
C VAL A 250 18.64 -1.31 -12.03
N PRO A 251 19.73 -1.00 -12.75
CA PRO A 251 20.97 -1.74 -12.67
C PRO A 251 21.54 -1.81 -11.24
N ALA A 252 22.30 -2.87 -10.96
CA ALA A 252 22.75 -3.19 -9.60
C ALA A 252 23.68 -2.12 -8.98
N ASP A 253 24.45 -1.43 -9.81
CA ASP A 253 25.35 -0.31 -9.48
C ASP A 253 24.58 0.98 -9.19
N ALA A 254 23.47 1.23 -9.88
CA ALA A 254 22.59 2.38 -9.66
C ALA A 254 21.63 2.20 -8.47
N TRP A 255 21.42 0.95 -8.00
CA TRP A 255 20.42 0.60 -6.98
C TRP A 255 20.49 1.48 -5.73
N SER A 256 21.66 1.65 -5.12
CA SER A 256 21.78 2.37 -3.84
C SER A 256 21.36 3.83 -3.98
N LYS A 257 21.79 4.48 -5.07
CA LYS A 257 21.43 5.87 -5.37
C LYS A 257 19.94 6.00 -5.69
N TRP A 258 19.41 5.10 -6.50
CA TRP A 258 18.00 5.07 -6.87
C TRP A 258 17.11 4.84 -5.64
N TRP A 259 17.41 3.82 -4.82
CA TRP A 259 16.61 3.45 -3.66
C TRP A 259 16.52 4.57 -2.63
N SER A 260 17.62 5.31 -2.41
CA SER A 260 17.63 6.47 -1.50
C SER A 260 16.61 7.54 -1.88
N ALA A 261 16.36 7.74 -3.18
CA ALA A 261 15.33 8.65 -3.69
C ALA A 261 13.94 7.97 -3.73
N ALA A 262 13.86 6.75 -4.27
CA ALA A 262 12.61 6.02 -4.48
C ALA A 262 11.86 5.71 -3.17
N ARG A 263 12.58 5.39 -2.08
CA ARG A 263 11.97 4.97 -0.81
C ARG A 263 10.95 5.96 -0.26
N ALA A 264 11.13 7.26 -0.49
CA ALA A 264 10.21 8.31 -0.04
C ALA A 264 8.87 8.22 -0.78
N PHE A 265 8.92 8.05 -2.10
CA PHE A 265 7.73 7.84 -2.94
C PHE A 265 7.03 6.52 -2.61
N VAL A 266 7.78 5.45 -2.43
CA VAL A 266 7.22 4.12 -2.10
C VAL A 266 6.52 4.13 -0.74
N LYS A 267 7.14 4.73 0.29
CA LYS A 267 6.55 4.83 1.64
C LYS A 267 5.23 5.62 1.66
N ARG A 268 5.09 6.60 0.76
CA ARG A 268 3.91 7.47 0.64
C ARG A 268 2.86 6.95 -0.32
N SER A 269 3.14 5.84 -1.00
CA SER A 269 2.20 5.25 -1.94
C SER A 269 0.93 4.83 -1.20
N PRO A 270 -0.26 5.24 -1.66
CA PRO A 270 -1.50 4.84 -1.02
C PRO A 270 -1.76 3.33 -1.08
N VAL A 271 -1.13 2.65 -2.05
CA VAL A 271 -1.36 1.24 -2.39
C VAL A 271 -0.24 0.31 -1.94
N ILE A 272 0.91 0.83 -1.49
CA ILE A 272 2.02 0.03 -1.00
C ILE A 272 2.16 0.25 0.50
N ASP A 273 2.25 -0.84 1.25
CA ASP A 273 2.67 -0.80 2.66
C ASP A 273 4.11 -1.26 2.80
N VAL A 274 4.83 -0.68 3.76
CA VAL A 274 6.26 -0.98 4.00
C VAL A 274 6.44 -1.31 5.47
N SER A 275 6.97 -2.50 5.77
CA SER A 275 7.25 -2.88 7.16
C SER A 275 8.42 -2.08 7.75
N GLU A 276 8.39 -1.91 9.07
CA GLU A 276 9.44 -1.25 9.82
C GLU A 276 10.56 -2.24 10.15
N GLY A 277 11.82 -1.85 9.89
CA GLY A 277 12.98 -2.66 10.25
C GLY A 277 14.15 -2.54 9.27
N PRO A 278 15.30 -3.18 9.59
CA PRO A 278 16.49 -3.15 8.74
C PRO A 278 16.32 -3.93 7.43
N GLN A 279 15.34 -4.84 7.36
CA GLN A 279 14.93 -5.53 6.14
C GLN A 279 13.44 -5.29 5.91
N PRO A 280 13.09 -4.19 5.23
CA PRO A 280 11.70 -3.89 4.96
C PRO A 280 11.12 -4.89 3.95
N GLU A 281 9.85 -5.19 4.17
CA GLU A 281 8.99 -5.94 3.27
C GLU A 281 7.94 -5.00 2.69
N PHE A 282 7.59 -5.24 1.44
CA PHE A 282 6.65 -4.44 0.67
C PHE A 282 5.39 -5.24 0.44
N PHE A 283 4.24 -4.62 0.69
CA PHE A 283 2.94 -5.26 0.57
C PHE A 283 2.03 -4.44 -0.34
N LEU A 284 1.26 -5.11 -1.19
CA LEU A 284 0.19 -4.46 -1.93
C LEU A 284 -1.07 -4.41 -1.07
N ARG A 285 -1.58 -3.21 -0.80
CA ARG A 285 -2.81 -3.01 -0.01
C ARG A 285 -4.04 -3.41 -0.82
N HIS A 286 -5.02 -4.02 -0.16
CA HIS A 286 -6.33 -4.31 -0.76
C HIS A 286 -7.17 -3.05 -1.01
N ARG A 287 -6.93 -1.99 -0.22
CA ARG A 287 -7.58 -0.68 -0.35
C ARG A 287 -6.51 0.41 -0.27
N ALA A 288 -6.61 1.41 -1.14
CA ALA A 288 -5.75 2.57 -1.07
C ALA A 288 -6.02 3.36 0.23
N VAL A 289 -4.96 3.67 0.98
CA VAL A 289 -5.02 4.48 2.20
C VAL A 289 -4.01 5.60 2.06
N ALA A 290 -4.44 6.86 2.17
CA ALA A 290 -3.53 7.99 2.03
C ALA A 290 -2.43 7.95 3.10
N TYR A 291 -1.25 8.44 2.75
CA TYR A 291 -0.11 8.44 3.69
C TYR A 291 -0.46 9.18 4.98
N GLU A 292 -1.12 10.32 4.85
CA GLU A 292 -1.52 11.20 5.96
C GLU A 292 -2.54 10.53 6.88
N ASP A 293 -3.39 9.64 6.35
CA ASP A 293 -4.30 8.84 7.15
C ASP A 293 -3.54 7.81 7.98
N THR A 294 -2.54 7.13 7.41
CA THR A 294 -1.71 6.19 8.16
C THR A 294 -0.88 6.87 9.25
N VAL A 295 -0.39 8.09 9.00
CA VAL A 295 0.32 8.89 10.01
C VAL A 295 -0.65 9.31 11.11
N ARG A 296 -1.88 9.69 10.78
CA ARG A 296 -2.92 10.04 11.75
C ARG A 296 -3.33 8.86 12.62
N GLU A 297 -3.52 7.69 12.03
CA GLU A 297 -3.81 6.45 12.77
C GLU A 297 -2.69 6.12 13.76
N ARG A 298 -1.41 6.24 13.35
CA ARG A 298 -0.27 6.07 14.24
C ARG A 298 -0.25 7.09 15.37
N TYR A 299 -0.57 8.35 15.07
CA TYR A 299 -0.68 9.42 16.06
C TYR A 299 -1.81 9.15 17.07
N GLU A 300 -2.97 8.68 16.61
CA GLU A 300 -4.13 8.38 17.46
C GLU A 300 -3.92 7.12 18.31
N ALA A 301 -3.22 6.12 17.77
CA ALA A 301 -2.88 4.88 18.47
C ALA A 301 -1.79 5.04 19.53
N ALA A 302 -0.98 6.10 19.45
CA ALA A 302 0.07 6.39 20.43
C ALA A 302 -0.52 6.65 21.82
N ALA A 303 -0.07 5.89 22.81
CA ALA A 303 -0.62 5.90 24.17
C ALA A 303 -0.06 7.07 24.99
N GLY A 304 1.20 7.45 24.73
CA GLY A 304 1.90 8.51 25.45
C GLY A 304 2.01 9.82 24.65
N LEU A 305 2.08 10.96 25.35
CA LEU A 305 2.34 12.26 24.73
C LEU A 305 3.69 12.26 23.99
N GLU A 306 4.72 11.66 24.57
CA GLU A 306 6.04 11.58 23.96
C GLU A 306 6.01 10.88 22.60
N GLU A 307 5.31 9.74 22.49
CA GLU A 307 5.11 9.02 21.23
C GLU A 307 4.37 9.88 20.19
N LYS A 308 3.30 10.58 20.62
CA LYS A 308 2.56 11.52 19.76
C LYS A 308 3.43 12.65 19.24
N LEU A 309 4.26 13.24 20.11
CA LEU A 309 5.19 14.30 19.74
C LEU A 309 6.22 13.80 18.71
N LEU A 310 6.74 12.58 18.90
CA LEU A 310 7.68 11.97 17.95
C LEU A 310 7.05 11.67 16.58
N VAL A 311 5.80 11.21 16.54
CA VAL A 311 5.08 11.01 15.27
C VAL A 311 4.90 12.34 14.54
N ALA A 312 4.50 13.39 15.25
CA ALA A 312 4.31 14.71 14.66
C ALA A 312 5.63 15.34 14.17
N LEU A 313 6.70 15.23 14.96
CA LEU A 313 8.04 15.69 14.57
C LEU A 313 8.60 14.91 13.39
N GLY A 314 8.41 13.58 13.38
CA GLY A 314 8.78 12.73 12.27
C GLY A 314 8.07 13.15 10.98
N TYR A 315 6.76 13.41 11.05
CA TYR A 315 5.99 13.89 9.91
C TYR A 315 6.43 15.29 9.45
N LEU A 316 6.69 16.22 10.38
CA LEU A 316 7.17 17.56 10.07
C LEU A 316 8.56 17.55 9.40
N GLY A 317 9.44 16.63 9.80
CA GLY A 317 10.75 16.43 9.16
C GLY A 317 10.66 15.87 7.74
N GLU A 318 9.53 15.28 7.36
CA GLU A 318 9.28 14.77 6.01
C GLU A 318 8.40 15.72 5.17
N ALA A 319 8.09 16.93 5.64
CA ALA A 319 7.19 17.87 4.97
C ALA A 319 7.72 18.37 3.60
N GLY A 320 6.82 18.88 2.75
CA GLY A 320 7.16 19.52 1.48
C GLY A 320 6.71 18.80 0.20
N HIS A 321 5.82 17.81 0.28
CA HIS A 321 5.32 17.09 -0.91
C HIS A 321 3.84 17.38 -1.19
N ASN A 322 3.00 17.49 -0.16
CA ASN A 322 1.58 17.83 -0.31
C ASN A 322 1.15 18.89 0.71
N PRO A 323 1.29 20.18 0.36
CA PRO A 323 0.94 21.31 1.22
C PRO A 323 -0.44 21.22 1.87
N GLN A 324 -1.45 20.78 1.12
CA GLN A 324 -2.84 20.76 1.60
C GLN A 324 -3.10 19.61 2.57
N ALA A 325 -2.62 18.40 2.25
CA ALA A 325 -2.78 17.25 3.14
C ALA A 325 -1.89 17.37 4.39
N GLU A 326 -0.68 17.95 4.24
CA GLU A 326 0.21 18.34 5.33
C GLU A 326 -0.47 19.33 6.26
N ALA A 327 -1.06 20.41 5.73
CA ALA A 327 -1.77 21.39 6.55
C ALA A 327 -2.94 20.79 7.33
N ALA A 328 -3.71 19.89 6.71
CA ALA A 328 -4.82 19.21 7.39
C ALA A 328 -4.35 18.29 8.52
N ALA A 329 -3.35 17.44 8.26
CA ALA A 329 -2.79 16.53 9.26
C ALA A 329 -2.10 17.30 10.40
N LEU A 330 -1.17 18.21 10.09
CA LEU A 330 -0.47 19.02 11.08
C LEU A 330 -1.42 19.93 11.86
N GLY A 331 -2.47 20.47 11.23
CA GLY A 331 -3.50 21.24 11.91
C GLY A 331 -4.26 20.42 12.96
N SER A 332 -4.58 19.16 12.65
CA SER A 332 -5.20 18.24 13.62
C SER A 332 -4.27 17.93 14.79
N PHE A 333 -2.98 17.68 14.52
CA PHE A 333 -1.97 17.44 15.57
C PHE A 333 -1.77 18.68 16.45
N ALA A 334 -1.70 19.86 15.86
CA ALA A 334 -1.57 21.13 16.57
C ALA A 334 -2.78 21.39 17.50
N ALA A 335 -4.00 21.07 17.06
CA ALA A 335 -5.20 21.22 17.88
C ALA A 335 -5.21 20.26 19.08
N ASP A 336 -4.76 19.01 18.91
CA ASP A 336 -4.59 18.07 20.02
C ASP A 336 -3.49 18.55 20.97
N MET A 337 -2.32 18.96 20.45
CA MET A 337 -1.20 19.46 21.27
C MET A 337 -1.53 20.73 22.04
N ALA A 338 -2.36 21.63 21.50
CA ALA A 338 -2.83 22.80 22.23
C ALA A 338 -3.65 22.40 23.46
N LYS A 339 -4.55 21.40 23.34
CA LYS A 339 -5.28 20.85 24.48
C LYS A 339 -4.34 20.22 25.51
N TRP A 340 -3.26 19.58 25.06
CA TRP A 340 -2.24 19.04 25.95
C TRP A 340 -1.44 20.12 26.68
N ALA A 341 -1.15 21.24 26.02
CA ALA A 341 -0.47 22.39 26.62
C ALA A 341 -1.35 23.11 27.67
N ASP A 342 -2.65 23.23 27.39
CA ASP A 342 -3.63 23.96 28.23
C ASP A 342 -4.16 23.13 29.42
N ALA A 343 -3.97 21.81 29.41
CA ALA A 343 -4.47 20.94 30.47
C ALA A 343 -3.77 21.20 31.82
N SER A 344 -4.40 22.01 32.68
CA SER A 344 -3.92 22.39 34.02
C SER A 344 -4.07 21.31 35.11
N GLY A 345 -4.61 20.13 34.78
CA GLY A 345 -4.93 19.07 35.75
C GLY A 345 -3.99 17.86 35.68
N GLY A 346 -3.04 17.76 36.62
CA GLY A 346 -2.34 16.52 36.99
C GLY A 346 -1.18 16.06 36.11
N ARG A 347 -0.74 16.83 35.11
CA ARG A 347 0.32 16.44 34.15
C ARG A 347 1.67 17.06 34.50
N SER A 348 2.76 16.42 34.07
CA SER A 348 4.10 16.92 34.37
C SER A 348 4.38 18.22 33.60
N PRO A 349 4.97 19.25 34.24
CA PRO A 349 5.31 20.49 33.54
C PRO A 349 6.27 20.32 32.35
N ALA A 350 7.12 19.28 32.38
CA ALA A 350 8.03 18.92 31.30
C ALA A 350 7.31 18.51 30.01
N GLU A 351 6.27 17.67 30.14
CA GLU A 351 5.41 17.24 29.03
C GLU A 351 4.68 18.42 28.39
N ARG A 352 4.20 19.35 29.21
CA ARG A 352 3.54 20.59 28.73
C ARG A 352 4.52 21.46 27.95
N LEU A 353 5.74 21.65 28.45
CA LEU A 353 6.78 22.41 27.75
C LEU A 353 7.12 21.75 26.40
N ALA A 354 7.30 20.42 26.38
CA ALA A 354 7.58 19.68 25.15
C ALA A 354 6.45 19.83 24.11
N ALA A 355 5.18 19.76 24.54
CA ALA A 355 4.03 19.97 23.66
C ALA A 355 3.99 21.40 23.09
N VAL A 356 4.29 22.41 23.90
CA VAL A 356 4.34 23.80 23.46
C VAL A 356 5.45 24.04 22.42
N VAL A 357 6.63 23.43 22.61
CA VAL A 357 7.75 23.52 21.67
C VAL A 357 7.37 22.95 20.31
N VAL A 358 6.84 21.71 20.28
CA VAL A 358 6.44 21.06 19.02
C VAL A 358 5.27 21.80 18.37
N LEU A 359 4.29 22.28 19.15
CA LEU A 359 3.21 23.12 18.65
C LEU A 359 3.73 24.40 17.99
N GLY A 360 4.74 25.04 18.58
CA GLY A 360 5.39 26.22 18.01
C GLY A 360 6.07 25.93 16.68
N GLU A 361 6.76 24.80 16.56
CA GLU A 361 7.39 24.37 15.30
C GLU A 361 6.37 24.05 14.21
N ILE A 362 5.29 23.32 14.55
CA ILE A 362 4.20 23.04 13.61
C ILE A 362 3.58 24.34 13.11
N ARG A 363 3.29 25.29 14.00
CA ARG A 363 2.72 26.59 13.63
C ARG A 363 3.65 27.44 12.77
N ARG A 364 4.95 27.43 13.06
CA ARG A 364 5.96 28.09 12.19
C ARG A 364 5.93 27.47 10.79
N HIS A 365 5.95 26.15 10.69
CA HIS A 365 5.88 25.46 9.40
C HIS A 365 4.60 25.79 8.62
N LEU A 366 3.44 25.81 9.29
CA LEU A 366 2.16 26.18 8.65
C LEU A 366 2.08 27.67 8.28
N GLY A 367 2.76 28.55 9.01
CA GLY A 367 2.83 29.99 8.72
C GLY A 367 3.79 30.35 7.60
N ASP A 368 4.85 29.56 7.40
CA ASP A 368 5.82 29.72 6.31
C ASP A 368 5.33 29.15 4.97
N GLN A 369 4.28 28.32 4.97
CA GLN A 369 3.65 27.90 3.72
C GLN A 369 2.95 29.10 3.08
N PRO A 370 3.26 29.47 1.83
CA PRO A 370 2.58 30.57 1.16
C PRO A 370 1.09 30.22 1.08
N CYS A 371 0.28 30.92 1.86
CA CYS A 371 -1.18 30.90 1.74
C CYS A 371 -1.52 31.23 0.28
N GLY A 372 -1.79 30.21 -0.51
CA GLY A 372 -2.15 30.33 -1.92
C GLY A 372 -3.53 30.97 -2.05
N THR A 373 -3.58 32.29 -2.00
CA THR A 373 -4.65 33.09 -2.59
C THR A 373 -4.13 33.69 -3.89
N ALA A 374 -4.20 32.93 -4.98
CA ALA A 374 -3.98 33.45 -6.33
C ALA A 374 -4.91 32.75 -7.36
N GLY A 375 -6.08 33.36 -7.56
CA GLY A 375 -6.77 33.52 -8.85
C GLY A 375 -7.08 32.28 -9.71
N LEU A 376 -8.31 31.78 -9.60
CA LEU A 376 -9.01 31.18 -10.75
C LEU A 376 -9.58 32.31 -11.62
N PRO A 377 -9.29 32.41 -12.94
CA PRO A 377 -10.12 33.17 -13.86
C PRO A 377 -11.33 32.31 -14.28
N GLY A 378 -12.51 32.89 -14.17
CA GLY A 378 -13.79 32.20 -14.38
C GLY A 378 -14.08 31.82 -15.84
N ARG A 379 -14.87 30.75 -15.95
CA ARG A 379 -15.93 30.44 -16.94
C ARG A 379 -16.69 29.28 -16.29
N GLY A 380 -17.96 29.37 -15.94
CA GLY A 380 -19.07 29.88 -16.73
C GLY A 380 -19.89 28.66 -17.14
N ASP A 381 -21.00 28.44 -16.42
CA ASP A 381 -22.22 27.72 -16.83
C ASP A 381 -22.11 26.18 -16.99
N ALA A 382 -23.05 25.33 -16.59
CA ALA A 382 -24.34 25.47 -15.92
C ALA A 382 -24.80 24.07 -15.44
N ALA A 383 -25.69 24.04 -14.44
CA ALA A 383 -26.76 23.05 -14.15
C ALA A 383 -26.39 21.55 -14.08
N SER A 384 -26.68 20.79 -13.02
CA SER A 384 -27.98 20.55 -12.36
C SER A 384 -27.72 19.72 -11.09
N ALA A 385 -28.02 20.18 -9.87
CA ALA A 385 -29.24 19.88 -9.08
C ALA A 385 -29.57 18.37 -9.01
N VAL A 386 -29.65 17.68 -7.86
CA VAL A 386 -30.54 17.90 -6.69
C VAL A 386 -30.01 17.11 -5.46
N PRO A 387 -30.41 17.47 -4.21
CA PRO A 387 -29.66 17.25 -2.97
C PRO A 387 -30.26 16.19 -2.04
N THR A 388 -29.54 15.81 -0.98
CA THR A 388 -30.19 15.41 0.28
C THR A 388 -29.36 15.83 1.48
N ALA A 389 -30.08 16.42 2.43
CA ALA A 389 -29.62 17.10 3.61
C ALA A 389 -28.99 16.18 4.67
N GLY A 390 -28.00 16.73 5.36
CA GLY A 390 -27.36 16.19 6.55
C GLY A 390 -26.44 17.24 7.18
N GLN A 391 -26.96 18.46 7.41
CA GLN A 391 -26.30 19.46 8.25
C GLN A 391 -26.44 19.05 9.71
N ALA A 392 -25.33 18.97 10.44
CA ALA A 392 -25.11 19.77 11.65
C ALA A 392 -23.76 19.39 12.27
N GLY A 393 -22.80 20.32 12.18
CA GLY A 393 -21.47 20.17 12.76
C GLY A 393 -20.45 21.14 12.18
N ARG A 394 -20.87 22.38 11.86
CA ARG A 394 -19.92 23.47 11.58
C ARG A 394 -19.22 23.81 12.89
N ALA A 395 -18.08 23.18 13.15
CA ALA A 395 -17.07 23.77 14.00
C ALA A 395 -16.43 24.91 13.20
N THR A 396 -16.87 26.14 13.49
CA THR A 396 -16.15 27.35 13.13
C THR A 396 -14.77 27.29 13.79
N SER A 397 -13.76 26.84 13.04
CA SER A 397 -12.37 27.03 13.43
C SER A 397 -12.02 28.50 13.22
N GLU A 398 -12.16 29.30 14.26
CA GLU A 398 -11.53 30.62 14.31
C GLU A 398 -10.02 30.50 14.03
N PRO A 399 -9.40 31.46 13.33
CA PRO A 399 -7.96 31.51 13.18
C PRO A 399 -7.35 31.90 14.53
N VAL A 400 -7.07 30.91 15.38
CA VAL A 400 -6.34 31.13 16.63
C VAL A 400 -4.89 31.45 16.27
N SER A 401 -4.60 32.75 16.25
CA SER A 401 -3.31 33.38 15.97
C SER A 401 -2.12 32.68 16.65
N ALA A 402 -0.98 32.62 15.95
CA ALA A 402 0.31 32.15 16.45
C ALA A 402 0.74 32.75 17.81
N ALA A 403 0.16 33.90 18.18
CA ALA A 403 0.36 34.57 19.47
C ALA A 403 -0.04 33.72 20.69
N SER A 404 -1.03 32.81 20.56
CA SER A 404 -1.53 32.02 21.70
C SER A 404 -0.53 30.99 22.23
N GLY A 405 0.29 30.38 21.36
CA GLY A 405 1.27 29.37 21.78
C GLY A 405 2.54 29.96 22.39
N ALA A 406 2.98 31.11 21.87
CA ALA A 406 4.09 31.86 22.46
C ALA A 406 3.69 32.45 23.82
N ALA A 407 2.48 33.02 23.94
CA ALA A 407 1.96 33.49 25.21
C ALA A 407 1.83 32.35 26.24
N ALA A 408 1.29 31.19 25.83
CA ALA A 408 1.23 30.02 26.72
C ALA A 408 2.62 29.52 27.14
N ALA A 409 3.62 29.59 26.25
CA ALA A 409 5.01 29.26 26.57
C ALA A 409 5.63 30.24 27.56
N ASP A 410 5.44 31.54 27.32
CA ASP A 410 5.97 32.62 28.13
C ASP A 410 5.30 32.62 29.52
N ASP A 411 4.00 32.32 29.62
CA ASP A 411 3.27 32.10 30.87
C ASP A 411 3.78 30.86 31.63
N LEU A 412 4.10 29.77 30.92
CA LEU A 412 4.64 28.54 31.52
C LEU A 412 6.07 28.77 32.05
N LEU A 413 6.89 29.53 31.32
CA LEU A 413 8.24 29.91 31.73
C LEU A 413 8.24 30.96 32.84
N ALA A 414 7.22 31.83 32.91
CA ALA A 414 7.03 32.78 34.00
C ALA A 414 6.51 32.12 35.28
N ALA A 415 5.66 31.09 35.15
CA ALA A 415 5.18 30.26 36.26
C ALA A 415 6.18 29.17 36.68
N ALA A 416 7.27 28.99 35.94
CA ALA A 416 8.26 27.97 36.21
C ALA A 416 9.08 28.28 37.48
N PRO A 417 9.42 27.26 38.29
CA PRO A 417 10.35 27.43 39.38
C PRO A 417 11.71 27.92 38.85
N ALA A 418 12.51 28.54 39.73
CA ALA A 418 13.80 29.10 39.36
C ALA A 418 14.77 28.08 38.71
N ASP A 419 14.53 26.78 38.94
CA ASP A 419 15.26 25.65 38.36
C ASP A 419 14.39 24.88 37.34
N LEU A 420 14.63 25.15 36.05
CA LEU A 420 14.00 24.47 34.90
C LEU A 420 14.74 23.17 34.52
N GLY A 421 15.89 22.88 35.14
CA GLY A 421 16.72 21.71 34.83
C GLY A 421 15.98 20.37 34.91
N PRO A 422 15.17 20.13 35.97
CA PRO A 422 14.39 18.91 36.11
C PRO A 422 13.35 18.71 35.00
N TRP A 423 12.89 19.78 34.35
CA TRP A 423 11.88 19.69 33.29
C TRP A 423 12.51 19.26 31.97
N ALA A 424 13.66 19.84 31.61
CA ALA A 424 14.40 19.42 30.42
C ALA A 424 14.90 17.98 30.53
N ALA A 425 15.30 17.55 31.73
CA ALA A 425 15.78 16.19 31.98
C ALA A 425 14.66 15.12 32.08
N ALA A 426 13.40 15.52 32.24
CA ALA A 426 12.27 14.60 32.29
C ALA A 426 11.81 14.13 30.90
N VAL A 427 12.27 14.78 29.82
CA VAL A 427 12.05 14.36 28.43
C VAL A 427 12.98 13.19 28.11
N ARG A 428 12.44 12.04 27.72
CA ARG A 428 13.23 10.80 27.58
C ARG A 428 13.93 10.72 26.22
N SER A 429 13.29 11.23 25.18
CA SER A 429 13.82 11.26 23.82
C SER A 429 14.82 12.40 23.61
N ASP A 430 16.00 12.04 23.08
CA ASP A 430 17.11 12.97 22.82
C ASP A 430 16.82 14.02 21.73
N ASP A 431 15.94 13.69 20.77
CA ASP A 431 15.50 14.65 19.73
C ASP A 431 14.59 15.72 20.34
N LEU A 432 13.61 15.30 21.15
CA LEU A 432 12.72 16.20 21.87
C LEU A 432 13.47 17.05 22.89
N ALA A 433 14.39 16.44 23.65
CA ALA A 433 15.23 17.15 24.62
C ALA A 433 16.09 18.23 23.93
N GLY A 434 16.64 17.95 22.75
CA GLY A 434 17.38 18.93 21.94
C GLY A 434 16.55 20.15 21.57
N ARG A 435 15.31 19.94 21.09
CA ARG A 435 14.41 21.03 20.68
C ARG A 435 13.95 21.86 21.88
N VAL A 436 13.66 21.22 23.02
CA VAL A 436 13.32 21.92 24.27
C VAL A 436 14.49 22.78 24.75
N LEU A 437 15.71 22.26 24.72
CA LEU A 437 16.91 23.02 25.10
C LEU A 437 17.15 24.22 24.15
N ALA A 438 17.00 24.02 22.85
CA ALA A 438 17.10 25.11 21.86
C ALA A 438 16.06 26.19 22.11
N PHE A 439 14.82 25.80 22.41
CA PHE A 439 13.74 26.74 22.77
C PHE A 439 14.05 27.54 24.04
N ILE A 440 14.57 26.88 25.09
CA ILE A 440 15.00 27.55 26.32
C ILE A 440 16.12 28.55 26.04
N LYS A 441 17.10 28.18 25.19
CA LYS A 441 18.21 29.05 24.79
C LYS A 441 17.74 30.30 24.04
N GLU A 442 16.76 30.15 23.15
CA GLU A 442 16.15 31.25 22.38
C GLU A 442 15.35 32.21 23.28
N ARG A 443 14.56 31.66 24.21
CA ARG A 443 13.61 32.44 25.03
C ARG A 443 14.20 32.98 26.34
N LEU A 444 15.26 32.37 26.86
CA LEU A 444 15.92 32.78 28.11
C LEU A 444 17.44 32.99 27.92
N PRO A 445 17.86 33.97 27.11
CA PRO A 445 19.28 34.19 26.78
C PRO A 445 20.19 34.46 27.99
N GLU A 446 19.63 35.03 29.07
CA GLU A 446 20.35 35.34 30.31
C GLU A 446 20.43 34.15 31.30
N ARG A 447 19.50 33.19 31.21
CA ARG A 447 19.32 32.13 32.23
C ARG A 447 19.59 30.71 31.73
N TRP A 448 19.66 30.50 30.41
CA TRP A 448 19.89 29.18 29.83
C TRP A 448 21.14 28.46 30.36
N PRO A 449 22.30 29.12 30.67
CA PRO A 449 23.48 28.38 31.11
C PRO A 449 23.25 27.65 32.44
N GLY A 450 22.52 28.30 33.37
CA GLY A 450 22.18 27.72 34.66
C GLY A 450 21.17 26.57 34.54
N VAL A 451 20.19 26.71 33.64
CA VAL A 451 19.19 25.67 33.38
C VAL A 451 19.83 24.42 32.77
N PHE A 452 20.75 24.60 31.82
CA PHE A 452 21.48 23.51 31.17
C PHE A 452 22.35 22.75 32.18
N ALA A 453 23.05 23.48 33.05
CA ALA A 453 23.85 22.87 34.12
C ALA A 453 23.00 22.08 35.12
N ALA A 454 21.79 22.56 35.44
CA ALA A 454 20.86 21.86 36.33
C ALA A 454 20.16 20.65 35.68
N ALA A 455 20.03 20.63 34.35
CA ALA A 455 19.48 19.50 33.60
C ALA A 455 20.47 18.34 33.45
N MET A 456 21.77 18.64 33.36
CA MET A 456 22.85 17.68 33.10
C MET A 456 22.83 16.43 34.01
N PRO A 457 22.60 16.51 35.34
CA PRO A 457 22.62 15.34 36.22
C PRO A 457 21.56 14.27 35.91
N ALA A 458 20.42 14.66 35.32
CA ALA A 458 19.31 13.77 35.02
C ALA A 458 19.16 13.50 33.50
N ALA A 459 20.02 14.09 32.67
CA ALA A 459 19.98 13.95 31.22
C ALA A 459 20.65 12.65 30.72
N SER A 460 20.30 12.25 29.50
CA SER A 460 21.00 11.16 28.79
C SER A 460 22.45 11.54 28.45
N MET A 461 23.24 10.57 28.00
CA MET A 461 24.62 10.82 27.57
C MET A 461 24.71 11.75 26.34
N GLU A 462 23.80 11.61 25.38
CA GLU A 462 23.79 12.43 24.16
C GLU A 462 23.36 13.87 24.47
N THR A 463 22.35 14.01 25.32
CA THR A 463 21.88 15.31 25.80
C THR A 463 22.95 16.00 26.66
N CYS A 464 23.69 15.26 27.51
CA CYS A 464 24.85 15.81 28.25
C CYS A 464 25.95 16.34 27.32
N GLU A 465 26.28 15.61 26.25
CA GLU A 465 27.29 16.06 25.26
C GLU A 465 26.86 17.36 24.59
N ARG A 466 25.57 17.46 24.20
CA ARG A 466 25.00 18.67 23.58
C ARG A 466 25.04 19.86 24.55
N ILE A 467 24.59 19.66 25.79
CA ILE A 467 24.63 20.66 26.86
C ILE A 467 26.06 21.17 27.09
N ALA A 468 27.02 20.25 27.24
CA ALA A 468 28.42 20.59 27.48
C ALA A 468 29.04 21.35 26.29
N GLY A 469 28.70 20.96 25.06
CA GLY A 469 29.09 21.67 23.84
C GLY A 469 28.56 23.11 23.80
N ASP A 470 27.27 23.30 24.09
CA ASP A 470 26.64 24.63 24.15
C ASP A 470 27.26 25.52 25.24
N LEU A 471 27.47 24.99 26.45
CA LEU A 471 28.10 25.72 27.56
C LEU A 471 29.56 26.07 27.26
N ALA A 472 30.31 25.17 26.63
CA ALA A 472 31.69 25.42 26.22
C ALA A 472 31.78 26.49 25.14
N ALA A 473 30.88 26.47 24.14
CA ALA A 473 30.80 27.51 23.11
C ALA A 473 30.50 28.90 23.71
N ALA A 474 29.76 28.96 24.82
CA ALA A 474 29.51 30.18 25.58
C ALA A 474 30.61 30.57 26.58
N GLY A 475 31.72 29.81 26.64
CA GLY A 475 32.82 30.04 27.59
C GLY A 475 32.47 29.74 29.06
N ARG A 476 31.36 29.05 29.33
CA ARG A 476 30.83 28.77 30.68
C ARG A 476 31.21 27.38 31.17
N LEU A 477 32.50 27.07 31.11
CA LEU A 477 33.07 25.80 31.59
C LEU A 477 32.97 25.65 33.12
N ASP A 478 32.83 26.76 33.85
CA ASP A 478 32.55 26.82 35.29
C ASP A 478 31.28 26.04 35.67
N LEU A 479 30.23 26.17 34.84
CA LEU A 479 28.95 25.52 35.08
C LEU A 479 28.98 24.02 34.78
N VAL A 480 29.77 23.61 33.78
CA VAL A 480 30.01 22.18 33.49
C VAL A 480 30.73 21.53 34.67
N ALA A 481 31.74 22.20 35.24
CA ALA A 481 32.44 21.74 36.43
C ALA A 481 31.50 21.61 37.65
N ALA A 482 30.64 22.60 37.86
CA ALA A 482 29.65 22.58 38.95
C ALA A 482 28.63 21.42 38.79
N ALA A 483 28.12 21.20 37.58
CA ALA A 483 27.20 20.11 37.28
C ALA A 483 27.88 18.73 37.44
N ALA A 484 29.14 18.60 36.99
CA ALA A 484 29.95 17.40 37.20
C ALA A 484 30.13 17.10 38.71
N ALA A 485 30.43 18.12 39.53
CA ALA A 485 30.52 17.98 40.97
C ALA A 485 29.20 17.52 41.62
N VAL A 486 28.04 17.94 41.11
CA VAL A 486 26.72 17.46 41.57
C VAL A 486 26.55 15.96 41.25
N CYS A 487 26.89 15.54 40.03
CA CYS A 487 26.82 14.13 39.62
C CYS A 487 27.72 13.24 40.50
N LEU A 488 28.90 13.73 40.86
CA LEU A 488 29.85 13.01 41.72
C LEU A 488 29.40 12.90 43.19
N ARG A 489 28.59 13.86 43.67
CA ARG A 489 28.01 13.86 45.03
C ARG A 489 26.77 12.97 45.15
N ARG A 490 26.01 12.79 44.06
CA ARG A 490 24.79 11.96 44.04
C ARG A 490 24.82 10.98 42.87
N PRO A 491 25.54 9.84 43.01
CA PRO A 491 25.86 8.99 41.88
C PRO A 491 24.68 8.12 41.38
N ALA A 492 23.83 7.60 42.26
CA ALA A 492 22.70 6.74 41.87
C ALA A 492 21.70 7.38 40.87
N PRO A 493 21.20 8.62 41.06
CA PRO A 493 20.28 9.24 40.10
C PRO A 493 20.94 9.74 38.81
N CYS A 494 22.28 9.79 38.75
CA CYS A 494 23.04 10.43 37.66
C CYS A 494 23.81 9.43 36.78
N LEU A 495 23.36 8.18 36.65
CA LEU A 495 24.10 7.12 35.97
C LEU A 495 24.53 7.45 34.53
N ALA A 496 23.63 8.03 33.72
CA ALA A 496 23.93 8.39 32.34
C ALA A 496 24.94 9.55 32.26
N ALA A 497 24.79 10.56 33.12
CA ALA A 497 25.72 11.69 33.24
C ALA A 497 27.11 11.25 33.75
N LEU A 498 27.16 10.29 34.68
CA LEU A 498 28.43 9.69 35.15
C LEU A 498 29.12 8.89 34.05
N ALA A 499 28.35 8.14 33.25
CA ALA A 499 28.87 7.42 32.10
C ALA A 499 29.44 8.39 31.04
N TRP A 500 28.77 9.53 30.82
CA TRP A 500 29.26 10.63 29.99
C TRP A 500 30.55 11.26 30.53
N LEU A 501 30.60 11.58 31.83
CA LEU A 501 31.79 12.12 32.50
C LEU A 501 32.98 11.17 32.40
N TRP A 502 32.75 9.88 32.61
CA TRP A 502 33.77 8.85 32.48
C TRP A 502 34.32 8.75 31.05
N ARG A 503 33.45 8.85 30.04
CA ARG A 503 33.84 8.86 28.61
C ARG A 503 34.72 10.07 28.28
N ASN A 504 34.34 11.26 28.73
CA ASN A 504 35.03 12.50 28.39
C ASN A 504 36.30 12.73 29.22
N ALA A 505 36.35 12.25 30.47
CA ALA A 505 37.59 12.20 31.26
C ALA A 505 38.67 11.34 30.60
N ALA A 506 38.29 10.31 29.83
CA ALA A 506 39.22 9.48 29.07
C ALA A 506 39.68 10.12 27.74
N ALA A 507 38.95 11.11 27.23
CA ALA A 507 39.19 11.72 25.92
C ALA A 507 39.83 13.12 26.01
N GLU A 508 40.15 13.60 27.22
CA GLU A 508 40.62 14.97 27.55
C GLU A 508 39.73 16.11 27.02
N LYS A 509 38.53 15.80 26.53
CA LYS A 509 37.53 16.78 26.13
C LYS A 509 36.97 17.46 27.38
N PHE A 510 36.95 18.79 27.39
CA PHE A 510 36.57 19.62 28.55
C PHE A 510 37.55 19.56 29.75
N ALA A 511 38.82 19.22 29.53
CA ALA A 511 39.87 19.20 30.57
C ALA A 511 39.88 20.42 31.52
N PRO A 512 39.67 21.68 31.09
CA PRO A 512 39.66 22.84 31.98
C PRO A 512 38.50 22.83 33.00
N ALA A 513 37.39 22.15 32.69
CA ALA A 513 36.21 22.07 33.55
C ALA A 513 36.24 20.83 34.46
N LEU A 514 36.80 19.73 33.97
CA LEU A 514 36.76 18.43 34.64
C LEU A 514 37.96 18.20 35.58
N GLY A 515 39.06 18.94 35.41
CA GLY A 515 40.25 18.83 36.27
C GLY A 515 40.90 17.45 36.25
N ASP A 516 41.67 17.12 37.29
CA ASP A 516 42.39 15.83 37.45
C ASP A 516 41.47 14.68 37.91
N LEU A 517 40.29 14.53 37.29
CA LEU A 517 39.41 13.40 37.58
C LEU A 517 40.04 12.10 37.07
N SER A 518 40.61 11.31 37.98
CA SER A 518 41.26 10.04 37.60
C SER A 518 40.25 9.02 37.09
N ARG A 519 40.57 8.39 35.96
CA ARG A 519 39.74 7.35 35.32
C ARG A 519 39.42 6.20 36.29
N ALA A 520 40.38 5.84 37.14
CA ALA A 520 40.21 4.81 38.17
C ALA A 520 39.14 5.20 39.22
N SER A 521 39.13 6.45 39.69
CA SER A 521 38.13 6.93 40.66
C SER A 521 36.73 6.96 40.05
N MET A 522 36.61 7.38 38.79
CA MET A 522 35.34 7.42 38.05
C MET A 522 34.78 6.02 37.80
N THR A 523 35.62 5.04 37.48
CA THR A 523 35.22 3.64 37.30
C THR A 523 34.61 3.08 38.60
N VAL A 524 35.27 3.27 39.75
CA VAL A 524 34.76 2.81 41.05
C VAL A 524 33.40 3.44 41.36
N ARG A 525 33.25 4.76 41.13
CA ARG A 525 31.99 5.48 41.36
C ARG A 525 30.87 5.02 40.42
N LEU A 526 31.19 4.73 39.16
CA LEU A 526 30.21 4.20 38.19
C LEU A 526 29.73 2.80 38.62
N PHE A 527 30.63 1.91 39.03
CA PHE A 527 30.27 0.59 39.54
C PHE A 527 29.45 0.67 40.84
N GLN A 528 29.81 1.57 41.75
CA GLN A 528 29.03 1.82 42.98
C GLN A 528 27.62 2.30 42.65
N ALA A 529 27.48 3.26 41.72
CA ALA A 529 26.19 3.76 41.27
C ALA A 529 25.32 2.66 40.62
N ILE A 530 25.93 1.81 39.78
CA ILE A 530 25.25 0.68 39.14
C ILE A 530 24.75 -0.31 40.19
N ASN A 531 25.59 -0.63 41.17
CA ASN A 531 25.23 -1.55 42.25
C ASN A 531 24.12 -0.96 43.14
N GLU A 532 24.19 0.32 43.46
CA GLU A 532 23.20 1.03 44.26
C GLU A 532 21.82 1.06 43.58
N VAL A 533 21.78 1.34 42.27
CA VAL A 533 20.55 1.29 41.46
C VAL A 533 20.04 -0.15 41.26
N ALA A 534 20.94 -1.13 41.15
CA ALA A 534 20.56 -2.55 41.09
C ALA A 534 19.91 -3.02 42.40
N MET A 535 20.35 -2.51 43.55
CA MET A 535 19.85 -2.87 44.89
C MET A 535 18.60 -2.08 45.31
N GLN A 536 18.34 -0.90 44.73
CA GLN A 536 17.13 -0.13 45.02
C GLN A 536 15.87 -0.77 44.41
N ASP A 537 14.79 -0.81 45.19
CA ASP A 537 13.48 -1.26 44.72
C ASP A 537 12.78 -0.07 44.03
N MET A 538 12.89 -0.01 42.71
CA MET A 538 12.31 1.06 41.90
C MET A 538 10.91 0.65 41.40
N PRO A 539 9.90 1.53 41.53
CA PRO A 539 8.53 1.24 41.08
C PRO A 539 8.41 1.06 39.55
N ASP A 540 9.33 1.62 38.78
CA ASP A 540 9.38 1.47 37.32
C ASP A 540 10.52 0.50 36.90
N ARG A 541 10.15 -0.77 36.71
CA ARG A 541 11.08 -1.85 36.32
C ARG A 541 11.68 -1.65 34.92
N ALA A 542 10.96 -1.01 34.01
CA ALA A 542 11.45 -0.72 32.66
C ALA A 542 12.55 0.33 32.71
N ARG A 543 12.35 1.40 33.48
CA ARG A 543 13.35 2.46 33.71
C ARG A 543 14.64 1.91 34.35
N LYS A 544 14.52 1.00 35.32
CA LYS A 544 15.67 0.34 35.94
C LYS A 544 16.48 -0.46 34.91
N LEU A 545 15.82 -1.22 34.04
CA LEU A 545 16.48 -2.01 32.99
C LEU A 545 17.14 -1.14 31.92
N GLU A 546 16.51 -0.03 31.55
CA GLU A 546 17.06 0.92 30.58
C GLU A 546 18.35 1.58 31.09
N LEU A 547 18.34 2.10 32.32
CA LEU A 547 19.51 2.72 32.96
C LEU A 547 20.68 1.74 33.09
N LEU A 548 20.41 0.50 33.55
CA LEU A 548 21.42 -0.55 33.65
C LEU A 548 21.92 -0.98 32.26
N GLY A 549 21.05 -1.04 31.25
CA GLY A 549 21.40 -1.37 29.88
C GLY A 549 22.27 -0.30 29.21
N GLN A 550 22.01 0.99 29.44
CA GLN A 550 22.85 2.10 28.97
C GLN A 550 24.22 2.09 29.64
N ALA A 551 24.28 1.93 30.97
CA ALA A 551 25.54 1.84 31.70
C ALA A 551 26.39 0.64 31.23
N ARG A 552 25.77 -0.53 31.06
CA ARG A 552 26.43 -1.74 30.57
C ARG A 552 26.95 -1.58 29.14
N ARG A 553 26.18 -0.98 28.22
CA ARG A 553 26.62 -0.70 26.84
C ARG A 553 27.84 0.22 26.81
N THR A 554 27.87 1.22 27.69
CA THR A 554 28.99 2.17 27.78
C THR A 554 30.27 1.48 28.25
N ILE A 555 30.20 0.62 29.27
CA ILE A 555 31.36 -0.12 29.78
C ILE A 555 31.86 -1.16 28.78
N LEU A 556 30.96 -1.79 28.02
CA LEU A 556 31.28 -2.83 27.02
C LEU A 556 31.67 -2.27 25.64
N HIS A 557 31.64 -0.95 25.45
CA HIS A 557 31.95 -0.34 24.17
C HIS A 557 33.43 -0.57 23.83
N LYS A 558 33.69 -1.15 22.64
CA LYS A 558 35.01 -1.68 22.21
C LYS A 558 36.14 -0.64 22.26
N GLU A 559 35.82 0.64 22.11
CA GLU A 559 36.81 1.73 22.09
C GLU A 559 37.37 2.10 23.48
N PHE A 560 36.70 1.74 24.58
CA PHE A 560 37.06 2.26 25.91
C PHE A 560 37.64 1.22 26.89
N ALA A 561 37.81 -0.04 26.45
CA ALA A 561 38.67 -1.12 27.00
C ALA A 561 38.89 -1.17 28.54
N VAL A 562 37.89 -0.87 29.36
CA VAL A 562 38.02 -0.82 30.84
C VAL A 562 38.46 -2.14 31.45
N LEU A 563 38.03 -3.24 30.84
CA LEU A 563 38.33 -4.59 31.32
C LEU A 563 39.74 -5.07 30.94
N ARG A 564 40.48 -4.34 30.10
CA ARG A 564 41.87 -4.70 29.75
C ARG A 564 42.91 -4.07 30.66
N ASP A 565 42.55 -2.98 31.35
CA ASP A 565 43.43 -2.27 32.30
C ASP A 565 43.26 -2.76 33.76
N PHE A 566 42.25 -3.60 34.03
CA PHE A 566 41.95 -4.16 35.36
C PHE A 566 42.13 -5.68 35.48
N LEU A 567 42.40 -6.38 34.37
CA LEU A 567 42.84 -7.78 34.28
C LEU A 567 44.28 -7.80 33.78
#